data_AF-A0A9P5UWT4-F1
#
_entry.id   AF-A0A9P5UWT4-F1
#
_cell.length_a   1.000
_cell.length_b   1.000
_cell.length_c   1.000
_cell.angle_alpha   90.00
_cell.angle_beta   90.00
_cell.angle_gamma   90.00
#
_symmetry.space_group_name_H-M   'P 1'
#
loop_
_entity.id
_entity.type
_entity.pdbx_description
1 polymer ?
#
loop_
_entity_poly.entity_id
_entity_poly.type
_entity_poly.pdbx_seq_one_letter_code
_entity_poly.pdbx_strand_id
1 'polypeptide(L)'
;MASTQQSVPTLYRSFLRVINKWPADPIRPTRNMKTALRSQVTESFRSPFAPGGQDTLASRVQDAQVQLEALQKITRNEFKHKYPLSPKLLTPASNPNYYSKLVDMLEKETAKKNFEAIGKKGPTFFQKLFRTAK
;
A
#
# COMPACT_ATOMS: atom_id res chain seq x y z
N MET A 1 17.32 7.41 -28.24
CA MET A 1 16.54 7.84 -27.05
C MET A 1 15.18 7.16 -27.14
N ALA A 2 14.82 6.26 -26.22
CA ALA A 2 13.51 5.61 -26.25
C ALA A 2 12.41 6.67 -26.22
N SER A 3 11.37 6.52 -27.05
CA SER A 3 10.33 7.55 -27.13
C SER A 3 9.63 7.68 -25.77
N THR A 4 9.32 8.91 -25.35
CA THR A 4 8.65 9.20 -24.07
C THR A 4 7.38 8.36 -23.88
N GLN A 5 6.63 8.12 -24.96
CA GLN A 5 5.46 7.25 -24.99
C GLN A 5 5.76 5.79 -24.58
N GLN A 6 6.91 5.23 -24.96
CA GLN A 6 7.31 3.86 -24.60
C GLN A 6 7.68 3.74 -23.10
N SER A 7 8.05 4.84 -22.45
CA SER A 7 8.43 4.84 -21.03
C SER A 7 7.23 4.78 -20.07
N VAL A 8 6.07 5.32 -20.47
CA VAL A 8 4.84 5.37 -19.65
C VAL A 8 4.40 4.00 -19.12
N PRO A 9 4.24 2.94 -19.95
CA PRO A 9 3.82 1.63 -19.43
C PRO A 9 4.84 1.00 -18.49
N THR A 10 6.14 1.22 -18.71
CA THR A 10 7.21 0.76 -17.82
C THR A 10 7.12 1.45 -16.47
N LEU A 11 6.88 2.76 -16.48
CA LEU A 11 6.75 3.58 -15.29
C LEU A 11 5.52 3.17 -14.46
N TYR A 12 4.38 2.93 -15.10
CA TYR A 12 3.19 2.40 -14.45
C TYR A 12 3.44 1.04 -13.77
N ARG A 13 4.10 0.11 -14.47
CA ARG A 13 4.48 -1.20 -13.90
C ARG A 13 5.40 -1.05 -12.70
N SER A 14 6.34 -0.11 -12.73
CA SER A 14 7.21 0.15 -11.59
C SER A 14 6.45 0.67 -10.37
N PHE A 15 5.45 1.55 -10.54
CA PHE A 15 4.56 1.94 -9.44
C PHE A 15 3.85 0.74 -8.83
N LEU A 16 3.24 -0.12 -9.67
CA LEU A 16 2.54 -1.31 -9.18
C LEU A 16 3.46 -2.26 -8.38
N ARG A 17 4.72 -2.42 -8.80
CA ARG A 17 5.71 -3.22 -8.04
C ARG A 17 5.98 -2.63 -6.67
N VAL A 18 6.12 -1.30 -6.56
CA VAL A 18 6.37 -0.63 -5.27
C VAL A 18 5.12 -0.71 -4.38
N ILE A 19 3.94 -0.41 -4.92
CA ILE A 19 2.66 -0.49 -4.19
C ILE A 19 2.41 -1.91 -3.68
N ASN A 20 2.80 -2.95 -4.43
CA ASN A 20 2.64 -4.33 -4.00
C ASN A 20 3.48 -4.67 -2.77
N LYS A 21 4.63 -4.02 -2.58
CA LYS A 21 5.50 -4.17 -1.39
C LYS A 21 4.98 -3.43 -0.16
N TRP A 22 4.00 -2.54 -0.33
CA TRP A 22 3.42 -1.82 0.80
C TRP A 22 2.71 -2.79 1.76
N PRO A 23 2.90 -2.66 3.09
CA PRO A 23 2.30 -3.57 4.06
C PRO A 23 0.77 -3.50 4.04
N ALA A 24 0.14 -4.62 4.38
CA ALA A 24 -1.29 -4.66 4.63
C ALA A 24 -1.59 -4.07 6.01
N ASP A 25 -2.65 -3.26 6.12
CA ASP A 25 -3.14 -2.73 7.39
C ASP A 25 -4.34 -3.59 7.86
N PRO A 26 -4.15 -4.47 8.86
CA PRO A 26 -5.21 -5.35 9.35
C PRO A 26 -6.29 -4.60 10.14
N ILE A 27 -5.98 -3.39 10.65
CA ILE A 27 -6.90 -2.58 11.44
C ILE A 27 -7.92 -1.90 10.52
N ARG A 28 -7.52 -1.57 9.29
CA ARG A 28 -8.34 -0.88 8.29
C ARG A 28 -8.44 -1.70 6.99
N PRO A 29 -9.19 -2.82 7.01
CA PRO A 29 -9.27 -3.72 5.85
C PRO A 29 -9.91 -3.05 4.62
N THR A 30 -10.83 -2.09 4.82
CA THR A 30 -11.56 -1.42 3.73
C THR A 30 -10.87 -0.16 3.18
N ARG A 31 -10.01 0.49 3.98
CA ARG A 31 -9.32 1.75 3.63
C ARG A 31 -7.82 1.61 3.87
N ASN A 32 -7.20 0.69 3.13
CA ASN A 32 -5.75 0.50 3.23
C ASN A 32 -5.00 1.44 2.26
N MET A 33 -3.80 1.86 2.65
CA MET A 33 -2.97 2.75 1.81
C MET A 33 -2.64 2.12 0.46
N LYS A 34 -2.49 0.79 0.42
CA LYS A 34 -2.20 0.04 -0.80
C LYS A 34 -3.29 0.20 -1.88
N THR A 35 -4.56 0.14 -1.50
CA THR A 35 -5.68 0.36 -2.43
C THR A 35 -5.77 1.81 -2.85
N ALA A 36 -5.62 2.75 -1.91
CA ALA A 36 -5.64 4.18 -2.19
C ALA A 36 -4.54 4.60 -3.18
N LEU A 37 -3.31 4.11 -2.98
CA LEU A 37 -2.19 4.36 -3.90
C LEU A 37 -2.46 3.74 -5.27
N ARG A 38 -3.02 2.52 -5.31
CA ARG A 38 -3.35 1.87 -6.58
C ARG A 38 -4.41 2.64 -7.34
N SER A 39 -5.48 3.07 -6.69
CA SER A 39 -6.55 3.84 -7.32
C SER A 39 -6.04 5.20 -7.80
N GLN A 40 -5.24 5.88 -6.99
CA GLN A 40 -4.64 7.16 -7.36
C GLN A 40 -3.74 7.01 -8.59
N VAL A 41 -2.81 6.05 -8.60
CA VAL A 41 -1.94 5.82 -9.76
C VAL A 41 -2.76 5.43 -11.00
N THR A 42 -3.77 4.58 -10.89
CA THR A 42 -4.61 4.25 -12.05
C THR A 42 -5.35 5.46 -12.58
N GLU A 43 -5.85 6.32 -11.69
CA GLU A 43 -6.60 7.52 -12.09
C GLU A 43 -5.68 8.56 -12.70
N SER A 44 -4.52 8.82 -12.09
CA SER A 44 -3.54 9.78 -12.62
C SER A 44 -3.08 9.42 -14.03
N PHE A 45 -2.88 8.14 -14.34
CA PHE A 45 -2.49 7.70 -15.69
C PHE A 45 -3.65 7.67 -16.69
N ARG A 46 -4.90 7.61 -16.23
CA ARG A 46 -6.10 7.67 -17.08
C ARG A 46 -6.59 9.10 -17.32
N SER A 47 -6.32 10.00 -16.38
CA SER A 47 -6.79 11.37 -16.40
C SER A 47 -6.30 12.09 -17.66
N PRO A 48 -7.22 12.60 -18.50
CA PRO A 48 -6.86 13.30 -19.73
C PRO A 48 -6.14 14.60 -19.40
N PHE A 49 -5.37 15.11 -20.35
CA PHE A 49 -4.79 16.44 -20.24
C PHE A 49 -5.92 17.48 -20.15
N ALA A 50 -5.86 18.36 -19.16
CA ALA A 50 -6.86 19.42 -19.02
C ALA A 50 -6.78 20.34 -20.25
N PRO A 51 -7.91 20.63 -20.93
CA PRO A 51 -7.90 21.54 -22.07
C PRO A 51 -7.56 22.94 -21.57
N GLY A 52 -6.37 23.44 -21.94
CA GLY A 52 -5.86 24.76 -21.53
C GLY A 52 -4.81 24.76 -20.42
N GLY A 53 -4.40 23.59 -19.90
CA GLY A 53 -3.30 23.49 -18.94
C GLY A 53 -1.92 23.46 -19.62
N GLN A 54 -0.89 24.04 -18.99
CA GLN A 54 0.52 23.94 -19.42
C GLN A 54 1.13 22.54 -19.25
N ASP A 55 0.34 21.53 -18.85
CA ASP A 55 0.82 20.18 -18.58
C ASP A 55 1.19 19.44 -19.86
N THR A 56 2.48 19.47 -20.19
CA THR A 56 3.04 18.64 -21.27
C THR A 56 3.15 17.18 -20.82
N LEU A 57 3.14 16.23 -21.78
CA LEU A 57 3.42 14.83 -21.46
C LEU A 57 4.80 14.67 -20.80
N ALA A 58 5.80 15.43 -21.24
CA ALA A 58 7.15 15.38 -20.70
C ALA A 58 7.19 15.79 -19.22
N SER A 59 6.52 16.88 -18.84
CA SER A 59 6.45 17.32 -17.43
C SER A 59 5.74 16.28 -16.56
N ARG A 60 4.60 15.72 -17.00
CA ARG A 60 3.90 14.67 -16.23
C ARG A 60 4.75 13.41 -16.04
N VAL A 61 5.53 13.03 -17.04
CA VAL A 61 6.47 11.89 -16.92
C VAL A 61 7.56 12.20 -15.90
N GLN A 62 8.12 13.41 -15.91
CA GLN A 62 9.13 13.84 -14.92
C GLN A 62 8.54 13.82 -13.50
N ASP A 63 7.37 14.40 -13.30
CA ASP A 63 6.69 14.41 -11.99
C ASP A 63 6.42 12.98 -11.50
N ALA A 64 5.97 12.11 -12.40
CA ALA A 64 5.74 10.71 -12.08
C ALA A 64 7.03 9.97 -11.71
N GLN A 65 8.18 10.31 -12.32
CA GLN A 65 9.49 9.76 -11.95
C GLN A 65 9.89 10.19 -10.53
N VAL A 66 9.72 11.48 -10.20
CA VAL A 66 10.01 12.02 -8.86
C VAL A 66 9.12 11.36 -7.80
N GLN A 67 7.82 11.22 -8.07
CA GLN A 67 6.88 10.54 -7.18
C GLN A 67 7.25 9.07 -6.97
N LEU A 68 7.65 8.37 -8.04
CA LEU A 68 8.09 6.99 -7.95
C LEU A 68 9.34 6.86 -7.08
N GLU A 69 10.32 7.73 -7.27
CA GLU A 69 11.53 7.77 -6.46
C GLU A 69 11.19 8.00 -4.98
N ALA A 70 10.37 9.00 -4.67
CA ALA A 70 9.92 9.28 -3.31
C ALA A 70 9.23 8.06 -2.67
N LEU A 71 8.33 7.40 -3.40
CA LEU A 71 7.64 6.21 -2.93
C LEU A 71 8.62 5.05 -2.66
N GLN A 72 9.64 4.88 -3.49
CA GLN A 72 10.70 3.89 -3.27
C GLN A 72 11.51 4.18 -2.00
N LYS A 73 11.87 5.44 -1.75
CA LYS A 73 12.62 5.85 -0.55
C LYS A 73 11.83 5.54 0.72
N ILE A 74 10.52 5.86 0.73
CA ILE A 74 9.65 5.57 1.87
C ILE A 74 9.50 4.05 2.06
N THR A 75 9.25 3.29 0.98
CA THR A 75 9.08 1.83 1.05
C THR A 75 10.34 1.12 1.59
N ARG A 76 11.53 1.64 1.28
CA ARG A 76 12.81 1.13 1.78
C ARG A 76 13.14 1.60 3.20
N ASN A 77 12.26 2.37 3.84
CA ASN A 77 12.50 3.00 5.14
C ASN A 77 13.81 3.82 5.18
N GLU A 78 14.23 4.42 4.06
CA GLU A 78 15.53 5.10 3.96
C GLU A 78 15.71 6.17 5.05
N PHE A 79 14.68 6.96 5.30
CA PHE A 79 14.71 8.04 6.30
C PHE A 79 14.77 7.54 7.75
N LYS A 80 14.30 6.31 8.03
CA LYS A 80 14.45 5.67 9.34
C LYS A 80 15.92 5.38 9.65
N HIS A 81 16.68 4.98 8.63
CA HIS A 81 18.09 4.67 8.77
C HIS A 81 18.96 5.93 8.69
N LYS A 82 18.58 6.89 7.85
CA LYS A 82 19.31 8.15 7.67
C LYS A 82 19.21 9.06 8.89
N TYR A 83 18.07 9.07 9.56
CA TYR A 83 17.81 9.91 10.74
C TYR A 83 17.36 9.03 11.91
N PRO A 84 18.29 8.30 12.56
CA PRO A 84 17.95 7.41 13.66
C PRO A 84 17.40 8.19 14.83
N LEU A 85 16.22 7.77 15.32
CA LEU A 85 15.56 8.37 16.46
C LEU A 85 15.96 7.67 17.76
N SER A 86 15.98 8.42 18.86
CA SER A 86 16.26 7.85 20.19
C SER A 86 15.21 6.81 20.58
N PRO A 87 15.61 5.65 21.14
CA PRO A 87 14.67 4.63 21.60
C PRO A 87 13.73 5.15 22.69
N LYS A 88 14.13 6.21 23.42
CA LYS A 88 13.32 6.86 24.46
C LYS A 88 12.00 7.43 23.95
N LEU A 89 11.90 7.74 22.65
CA LEU A 89 10.66 8.23 22.03
C LEU A 89 9.52 7.21 22.12
N LEU A 90 9.82 5.91 22.13
CA LEU A 90 8.84 4.82 22.22
C LEU A 90 8.67 4.27 23.65
N THR A 91 9.37 4.83 24.63
CA THR A 91 9.32 4.38 26.03
C THR A 91 9.05 5.58 26.94
N PRO A 92 7.78 6.00 27.09
CA PRO A 92 7.47 7.17 27.92
C PRO A 92 7.83 6.89 29.38
N ALA A 93 8.32 7.91 30.08
CA ALA A 93 8.82 7.76 31.45
C ALA A 93 7.78 7.21 32.44
N SER A 94 6.50 7.51 32.22
CA SER A 94 5.39 7.03 33.06
C SER A 94 5.05 5.55 32.85
N ASN A 95 5.25 5.00 31.65
CA ASN A 95 4.98 3.60 31.34
C ASN A 95 5.84 3.13 30.16
N PRO A 96 7.03 2.55 30.43
CA PRO A 96 7.97 2.14 29.39
C PRO A 96 7.39 1.13 28.40
N ASN A 97 6.43 0.32 28.82
CA ASN A 97 5.82 -0.76 28.02
C ASN A 97 4.48 -0.36 27.38
N TYR A 98 4.16 0.94 27.30
CA TYR A 98 2.87 1.41 26.80
C TYR A 98 2.62 0.99 25.35
N TYR A 99 3.51 1.36 24.43
CA TYR A 99 3.32 1.11 23.01
C TYR A 99 3.47 -0.37 22.64
N SER A 100 4.33 -1.14 23.32
CA SER A 100 4.42 -2.59 23.11
C SER A 100 3.13 -3.30 23.48
N LYS A 101 2.55 -2.97 24.64
CA LYS A 101 1.23 -3.50 25.05
C LYS A 101 0.13 -3.15 24.05
N LEU A 102 0.12 -1.93 23.52
CA LEU A 102 -0.86 -1.52 22.51
C LEU A 102 -0.74 -2.32 21.22
N VAL A 103 0.49 -2.54 20.72
CA VAL A 103 0.72 -3.36 19.53
C VAL A 103 0.26 -4.80 19.78
N ASP A 104 0.61 -5.40 20.91
CA ASP A 104 0.18 -6.76 21.25
C ASP A 104 -1.35 -6.89 21.32
N MET A 105 -2.03 -5.91 21.92
CA MET A 105 -3.50 -5.89 22.00
C MET A 105 -4.12 -5.83 20.60
N LEU A 106 -3.57 -4.96 19.75
CA LEU A 106 -4.04 -4.76 18.38
C LEU A 106 -3.84 -6.00 17.51
N GLU A 107 -2.68 -6.66 17.62
CA GLU A 107 -2.39 -7.91 16.93
C GLU A 107 -3.34 -9.03 17.38
N LYS A 108 -3.61 -9.13 18.69
CA LYS A 108 -4.58 -10.09 19.23
C LYS A 108 -6.00 -9.84 18.71
N GLU A 109 -6.45 -8.59 18.67
CA GLU A 109 -7.79 -8.25 18.17
C GLU A 109 -7.94 -8.50 16.67
N THR A 110 -6.93 -8.14 15.88
CA THR A 110 -6.93 -8.37 14.44
C THR A 110 -6.89 -9.86 14.11
N ALA A 111 -6.08 -10.65 14.83
CA ALA A 111 -6.08 -12.11 14.72
C ALA A 111 -7.47 -12.70 15.02
N LYS A 112 -8.11 -12.31 16.14
CA LYS A 112 -9.47 -12.75 16.51
C LYS A 112 -10.50 -12.45 15.41
N LYS A 113 -10.52 -11.23 14.88
CA LYS A 113 -11.43 -10.85 13.77
C LYS A 113 -11.20 -11.70 12.52
N ASN A 114 -9.94 -12.02 12.20
CA ASN A 114 -9.62 -12.89 11.07
C ASN A 114 -10.11 -14.34 11.30
N PHE A 115 -9.96 -14.90 12.50
CA PHE A 115 -10.51 -16.21 12.85
C PHE A 115 -12.05 -16.26 12.76
N GLU A 116 -12.73 -15.25 13.28
CA GLU A 116 -14.20 -15.15 13.16
C GLU A 116 -14.67 -15.01 11.71
N ALA A 117 -13.92 -14.27 10.88
CA ALA A 117 -14.20 -14.13 9.45
C ALA A 117 -13.98 -15.44 8.67
N ILE A 118 -13.06 -16.30 9.10
CA ILE A 118 -12.81 -17.62 8.51
C ILE A 118 -13.90 -18.62 8.94
N GLY A 119 -14.30 -18.60 10.21
CA GLY A 119 -15.35 -19.49 10.75
C GLY A 119 -16.76 -19.23 10.21
N LYS A 120 -17.01 -18.06 9.58
CA LYS A 120 -18.29 -17.69 8.96
C LYS A 120 -18.36 -17.95 7.45
N LYS A 121 -17.30 -18.45 6.81
CA LYS A 121 -17.37 -18.84 5.39
C LYS A 121 -18.04 -20.21 5.29
N GLY A 122 -19.35 -20.20 5.04
CA GLY A 122 -20.09 -21.39 4.61
C GLY A 122 -19.43 -22.04 3.38
N PRO A 123 -19.74 -23.31 3.08
CA PRO A 123 -19.07 -24.06 2.02
C PRO A 123 -19.10 -23.29 0.71
N THR A 124 -17.91 -23.05 0.17
CA THR A 124 -17.71 -22.26 -1.05
C THR A 124 -18.44 -22.93 -2.21
N PHE A 125 -18.86 -22.17 -3.23
CA PHE A 125 -19.59 -22.70 -4.40
C PHE A 125 -18.96 -23.97 -4.99
N PHE A 126 -17.63 -24.01 -5.13
CA PHE A 126 -16.90 -25.20 -5.58
C PHE A 126 -17.02 -26.40 -4.63
N GLN A 127 -17.03 -26.18 -3.31
CA GLN A 127 -17.20 -27.24 -2.31
C GLN A 127 -18.62 -27.82 -2.33
N LYS A 128 -19.63 -27.03 -2.70
CA LYS A 128 -20.99 -27.54 -2.99
C LYS A 128 -21.02 -28.32 -4.32
N LEU A 129 -20.30 -27.85 -5.33
CA LEU A 129 -20.26 -28.48 -6.67
C LEU A 129 -19.64 -29.89 -6.63
N PHE A 130 -18.60 -30.10 -5.83
CA PHE A 130 -17.95 -31.41 -5.69
C PHE A 130 -18.62 -32.35 -4.68
N ARG A 131 -19.67 -31.93 -3.97
CA ARG A 131 -20.40 -32.78 -3.02
C ARG A 131 -21.62 -33.47 -3.63
N THR A 132 -22.03 -33.06 -4.83
CA THR A 132 -23.20 -33.60 -5.54
C THR A 132 -22.83 -34.63 -6.61
N ALA A 133 -21.55 -34.99 -6.72
CA ALA A 133 -21.08 -36.07 -7.59
C ALA A 133 -20.84 -37.33 -6.74
N LYS A 134 -21.91 -38.06 -6.43
CA LYS A 134 -21.85 -39.44 -5.97
C LYS A 134 -23.02 -40.20 -6.58
#